data_AF-A0AAD5B845-F1
#
_entry.id   AF-A0AAD5B845-F1
#
_cell.length_a   1.000
_cell.length_b   1.000
_cell.length_c   1.000
_cell.angle_alpha   90.00
_cell.angle_beta   90.00
_cell.angle_gamma   90.00
#
_symmetry.space_group_name_H-M   'P 1'
#
loop_
_entity.id
_entity.type
_entity.pdbx_description
1 polymer ?
#
loop_
_entity_poly.entity_id
_entity_poly.type
_entity_poly.pdbx_seq_one_letter_code
_entity_poly.pdbx_strand_id
1 'polypeptide(L)'
;MDEKSSYSRVLIGLLMLVLFAVIVLQYVCPGSECQLLHLGSLSELRGGGDGRDGDPYVAEDGALARFVPRFNFTQQDLDRVVDFNIKGDDVIVFLHIQKTGGTTFGRHLVRNIQLERPCECHVGQKKCTCYRPGKKETWLFSRFSTGWSCGLHADWTELTNCVPAKMNSREALQPRKSLRNYYYITILRDPVSRYLSEWRHVQRGATWKASLHVCDGRAPTLAELPSCYTGDDWSGCSLAEFMACPYNLANNRQTRMLADLSLVGCYNASVMSEQQRGAVLLESAKRNLRRMAFFGLTEYQRKTQYLFERTFRLAFIAPFTQLNGTRAASVDVAIEIQQRIRELNAWDVELYEYARDLFLQRFQYARQKERRQARQRRQQERRRLRSKVPHWTGGRGTKPTKTPPQTRQYLATRLAEPKQDETGKTLEEDAEVESDPWWEDDEENETIEDYLDNVEQW
;
A
#
# COMPACT_ATOMS: atom_id res chain seq x y z
N MET A 1 23.58 37.79 -61.27
CA MET A 1 22.41 37.44 -60.44
C MET A 1 22.81 36.27 -59.57
N ASP A 2 22.94 36.55 -58.27
CA ASP A 2 23.72 35.76 -57.32
C ASP A 2 23.00 34.50 -56.81
N GLU A 3 23.37 33.33 -57.34
CA GLU A 3 22.98 32.02 -56.77
C GLU A 3 23.44 31.83 -55.33
N LYS A 4 24.53 32.50 -54.91
CA LYS A 4 25.02 32.51 -53.52
C LYS A 4 24.04 33.17 -52.54
N SER A 5 23.22 34.12 -52.99
CA SER A 5 22.28 34.85 -52.13
C SER A 5 21.04 34.00 -51.76
N SER A 6 20.61 33.11 -52.67
CA SER A 6 19.48 32.21 -52.44
C SER A 6 19.79 31.15 -51.38
N TYR A 7 20.97 30.52 -51.47
CA TYR A 7 21.42 29.53 -50.49
C TYR A 7 21.56 30.11 -49.08
N SER A 8 22.08 31.34 -48.96
CA SER A 8 22.22 32.02 -47.67
C SER A 8 20.85 32.27 -47.02
N ARG A 9 19.85 32.67 -47.81
CA ARG A 9 18.48 32.91 -47.31
C ARG A 9 17.77 31.63 -46.87
N VAL A 10 17.96 30.53 -47.60
CA VAL A 10 17.43 29.22 -47.21
C VAL A 10 18.11 28.70 -45.95
N LEU A 11 19.43 28.89 -45.82
CA LEU A 11 20.18 28.50 -44.64
C LEU A 11 19.74 29.28 -43.39
N ILE A 12 19.52 30.59 -43.53
CA ILE A 12 18.99 31.44 -42.46
C ILE A 12 17.57 31.00 -42.06
N GLY A 13 16.72 30.66 -43.03
CA GLY A 13 15.37 30.14 -42.76
C GLY A 13 15.39 28.83 -41.97
N LEU A 14 16.27 27.89 -42.34
CA LEU A 14 16.44 26.63 -41.61
C LEU A 14 16.97 26.85 -40.19
N LEU A 15 17.92 27.77 -40.03
CA LEU A 15 18.53 28.08 -38.74
C LEU A 15 17.51 28.73 -37.77
N MET A 16 16.64 29.59 -38.29
CA MET A 16 15.52 30.16 -37.52
C MET A 16 14.48 29.11 -37.13
N LEU A 17 14.23 28.11 -37.98
CA LEU A 17 13.29 27.03 -37.71
C LEU A 17 13.81 26.08 -36.62
N VAL A 18 15.12 25.81 -36.63
CA VAL A 18 15.80 25.05 -35.56
C VAL A 18 15.79 25.84 -34.25
N LEU A 19 16.10 27.13 -34.27
CA LEU A 19 16.03 27.98 -33.07
C LEU A 19 14.62 28.04 -32.48
N PHE A 20 13.60 28.20 -33.33
CA PHE A 20 12.21 28.17 -32.88
C PHE A 20 11.84 26.81 -32.25
N ALA A 21 12.26 25.70 -32.86
CA ALA A 21 12.04 24.37 -32.31
C ALA A 21 12.72 24.18 -30.94
N VAL A 22 13.93 24.72 -30.75
CA VAL A 22 14.65 24.69 -29.46
C VAL A 22 13.94 25.53 -28.41
N ILE A 23 13.46 26.73 -28.76
CA ILE A 23 12.71 27.60 -27.84
C ILE A 23 11.40 26.92 -27.42
N VAL A 24 10.67 26.34 -28.37
CA VAL A 24 9.46 25.54 -28.08
C VAL A 24 9.82 24.35 -27.18
N LEU A 25 10.91 23.64 -27.44
CA LEU A 25 11.35 22.53 -26.58
C LEU A 25 11.70 22.99 -25.15
N GLN A 26 12.31 24.16 -24.99
CA GLN A 26 12.62 24.73 -23.69
C GLN A 26 11.36 25.18 -22.93
N TYR A 27 10.33 25.63 -23.64
CA TYR A 27 9.06 26.04 -23.03
C TYR A 27 8.17 24.83 -22.68
N VAL A 28 8.23 23.75 -23.47
CA VAL A 28 7.46 22.51 -23.22
C VAL A 28 8.17 21.56 -22.26
N CYS A 29 9.50 21.57 -22.19
CA CYS A 29 10.32 20.76 -21.27
C CYS A 29 11.26 21.66 -20.44
N PRO A 30 10.77 22.36 -19.40
CA PRO A 30 11.62 23.11 -18.48
C PRO A 30 12.21 22.15 -17.43
N GLY A 31 13.21 21.34 -17.83
CA GLY A 31 13.89 20.41 -16.93
C GLY A 31 14.50 19.20 -17.64
N SER A 32 15.52 18.59 -17.03
CA SER A 32 16.39 17.55 -17.60
C SER A 32 15.76 16.15 -17.77
N GLU A 33 14.44 16.05 -17.93
CA GLU A 33 13.69 14.78 -18.01
C GLU A 33 12.82 14.73 -19.27
N CYS A 34 13.40 15.03 -20.44
CA CYS A 34 12.70 14.95 -21.71
C CYS A 34 13.06 13.61 -22.42
N GLN A 35 12.16 12.63 -22.34
CA GLN A 35 12.33 11.24 -22.85
C GLN A 35 12.44 11.13 -24.39
N LEU A 36 12.41 12.24 -25.13
CA LEU A 36 12.41 12.24 -26.60
C LEU A 36 13.80 12.07 -27.25
N LEU A 37 14.89 12.14 -26.46
CA LEU A 37 16.27 11.98 -26.96
C LEU A 37 16.90 10.60 -26.67
N HIS A 38 16.13 9.63 -26.17
CA HIS A 38 16.64 8.28 -25.90
C HIS A 38 16.66 7.37 -27.15
N LEU A 39 17.02 7.92 -28.33
CA LEU A 39 17.26 7.16 -29.57
C LEU A 39 18.71 6.64 -29.68
N GLY A 40 19.42 6.52 -28.55
CA GLY A 40 20.85 6.21 -28.48
C GLY A 40 21.23 4.93 -27.73
N SER A 41 20.29 4.04 -27.37
CA SER A 41 20.62 2.74 -26.74
C SER A 41 20.20 1.56 -27.61
N LEU A 42 20.92 1.37 -28.72
CA LEU A 42 20.87 0.17 -29.56
C LEU A 42 21.72 -0.98 -28.99
N SER A 43 21.78 -1.14 -27.67
CA SER A 43 22.50 -2.25 -27.02
C SER A 43 21.58 -3.30 -26.37
N GLU A 44 20.26 -3.14 -26.39
CA GLU A 44 19.32 -4.16 -25.88
C GLU A 44 18.73 -5.09 -26.97
N LEU A 45 19.01 -4.85 -28.26
CA LEU A 45 18.42 -5.65 -29.35
C LEU A 45 19.17 -6.94 -29.72
N ARG A 46 20.06 -7.45 -28.84
CA ARG A 46 20.74 -8.74 -29.05
C ARG A 46 20.36 -9.85 -28.05
N GLY A 47 19.30 -9.64 -27.26
CA GLY A 47 18.63 -10.71 -26.52
C GLY A 47 17.54 -11.35 -27.38
N GLY A 48 17.85 -12.47 -28.03
CA GLY A 48 16.90 -13.25 -28.82
C GLY A 48 15.64 -13.66 -28.03
N GLY A 49 14.51 -13.68 -28.73
CA GLY A 49 13.16 -13.77 -28.16
C GLY A 49 12.86 -14.99 -27.29
N ASP A 50 12.15 -14.72 -26.20
CA ASP A 50 11.19 -15.61 -25.54
C ASP A 50 10.07 -14.72 -25.00
N GLY A 51 8.82 -14.94 -25.42
CA GLY A 51 7.68 -14.13 -24.97
C GLY A 51 7.49 -14.29 -23.47
N ARG A 52 7.76 -13.23 -22.69
CA ARG A 52 7.47 -13.16 -21.26
C ARG A 52 7.07 -11.77 -20.84
N ASP A 53 5.78 -11.65 -20.55
CA ASP A 53 5.27 -10.74 -19.53
C ASP A 53 6.11 -10.97 -18.24
N GLY A 54 6.91 -9.97 -17.85
CA GLY A 54 7.79 -10.07 -16.69
C GLY A 54 6.99 -10.04 -15.39
N ASP A 55 7.41 -10.77 -14.37
CA ASP A 55 6.74 -10.75 -13.06
C ASP A 55 6.85 -9.35 -12.43
N PRO A 56 5.73 -8.60 -12.29
CA PRO A 56 5.75 -7.17 -11.94
C PRO A 56 6.11 -6.92 -10.47
N TYR A 57 6.35 -7.97 -9.70
CA TYR A 57 6.75 -7.92 -8.29
C TYR A 57 8.20 -8.36 -8.07
N VAL A 58 9.00 -8.56 -9.13
CA VAL A 58 10.42 -8.94 -9.01
C VAL A 58 11.24 -7.92 -8.22
N ALA A 59 10.98 -6.62 -8.40
CA ALA A 59 11.64 -5.56 -7.64
C ALA A 59 11.39 -5.68 -6.12
N GLU A 60 10.23 -6.20 -5.72
CA GLU A 60 9.83 -6.34 -4.32
C GLU A 60 10.54 -7.52 -3.61
N ASP A 61 11.10 -8.47 -4.38
CA ASP A 61 11.79 -9.63 -3.84
C ASP A 61 13.18 -9.29 -3.27
N GLY A 62 13.85 -8.27 -3.80
CA GLY A 62 15.17 -7.84 -3.33
C GLY A 62 15.15 -7.33 -1.88
N ALA A 63 14.10 -6.61 -1.51
CA ALA A 63 13.90 -6.10 -0.15
C ALA A 63 13.72 -7.20 0.91
N LEU A 64 13.37 -8.42 0.50
CA LEU A 64 13.13 -9.56 1.41
C LEU A 64 14.39 -10.35 1.73
N ALA A 65 15.46 -10.21 0.95
CA ALA A 65 16.70 -10.94 1.17
C ALA A 65 17.37 -10.58 2.50
N ARG A 66 17.03 -9.43 3.10
CA ARG A 66 17.57 -8.96 4.38
C ARG A 66 16.57 -9.04 5.54
N PHE A 67 15.33 -9.46 5.28
CA PHE A 67 14.31 -9.55 6.32
C PHE A 67 14.51 -10.82 7.15
N VAL A 68 14.65 -10.63 8.47
CA VAL A 68 14.79 -11.71 9.44
C VAL A 68 13.49 -11.85 10.23
N PRO A 69 12.76 -12.97 10.09
CA PRO A 69 11.58 -13.27 10.91
C PRO A 69 11.86 -13.17 12.41
N ARG A 70 10.97 -12.53 13.17
CA ARG A 70 11.08 -12.44 14.65
C ARG A 70 10.18 -13.46 15.35
N PHE A 71 9.00 -13.71 14.80
CA PHE A 71 7.97 -14.59 15.32
C PHE A 71 7.83 -15.82 14.43
N ASN A 72 7.53 -16.95 15.06
CA ASN A 72 7.30 -18.21 14.36
C ASN A 72 5.80 -18.38 14.05
N PHE A 73 5.40 -18.05 12.83
CA PHE A 73 4.02 -18.20 12.37
C PHE A 73 3.77 -19.57 11.75
N THR A 74 2.59 -20.14 11.99
CA THR A 74 2.21 -21.41 11.37
C THR A 74 1.94 -21.23 9.88
N GLN A 75 1.98 -22.32 9.10
CA GLN A 75 1.56 -22.27 7.70
C GLN A 75 0.13 -21.74 7.55
N GLN A 76 -0.77 -22.09 8.49
CA GLN A 76 -2.11 -21.54 8.51
C GLN A 76 -2.09 -20.03 8.69
N ASP A 77 -1.20 -19.45 9.49
CA ASP A 77 -1.12 -17.99 9.67
C ASP A 77 -0.64 -17.24 8.41
N LEU A 78 0.21 -17.89 7.61
CA LEU A 78 0.83 -17.34 6.41
C LEU A 78 -0.01 -17.54 5.13
N ASP A 79 -0.70 -18.67 5.01
CA ASP A 79 -1.47 -19.03 3.81
C ASP A 79 -2.90 -18.48 3.91
N ARG A 80 -3.07 -17.20 3.58
CA ARG A 80 -4.39 -16.55 3.49
C ARG A 80 -4.87 -16.57 2.04
N VAL A 81 -5.70 -17.56 1.73
CA VAL A 81 -6.45 -17.64 0.46
C VAL A 81 -7.91 -17.79 0.79
N VAL A 82 -8.73 -16.91 0.23
CA VAL A 82 -10.17 -16.88 0.39
C VAL A 82 -10.80 -17.23 -0.95
N ASP A 83 -11.75 -18.16 -0.95
CA ASP A 83 -12.57 -18.45 -2.12
C ASP A 83 -13.70 -17.42 -2.23
N PHE A 84 -13.31 -16.17 -2.51
CA PHE A 84 -14.23 -15.04 -2.47
C PHE A 84 -15.22 -15.11 -3.64
N ASN A 85 -16.49 -15.32 -3.32
CA ASN A 85 -17.56 -15.39 -4.30
C ASN A 85 -18.39 -14.10 -4.30
N ILE A 86 -18.00 -13.15 -5.16
CA ILE A 86 -18.72 -11.88 -5.33
C ILE A 86 -20.18 -12.05 -5.77
N LYS A 87 -20.52 -13.14 -6.49
CA LYS A 87 -21.89 -13.44 -6.94
C LYS A 87 -22.73 -14.12 -5.84
N GLY A 88 -22.06 -14.73 -4.86
CA GLY A 88 -22.66 -15.38 -3.69
C GLY A 88 -23.05 -14.39 -2.60
N ASP A 89 -22.78 -14.74 -1.35
CA ASP A 89 -23.19 -14.01 -0.15
C ASP A 89 -22.01 -13.34 0.59
N ASP A 90 -20.80 -13.47 0.04
CA ASP A 90 -19.55 -13.01 0.67
C ASP A 90 -19.45 -11.49 0.70
N VAL A 91 -18.97 -10.93 1.81
CA VAL A 91 -18.82 -9.49 2.03
C VAL A 91 -17.42 -9.18 2.54
N ILE A 92 -16.71 -8.28 1.85
CA ILE A 92 -15.47 -7.69 2.39
C ILE A 92 -15.85 -6.54 3.32
N VAL A 93 -15.27 -6.51 4.53
CA VAL A 93 -15.52 -5.46 5.53
C VAL A 93 -14.22 -4.72 5.79
N PHE A 94 -14.16 -3.45 5.37
CA PHE A 94 -12.96 -2.62 5.55
C PHE A 94 -13.03 -1.81 6.85
N LEU A 95 -12.26 -2.25 7.85
CA LEU A 95 -12.03 -1.51 9.09
C LEU A 95 -10.98 -0.42 8.82
N HIS A 96 -11.44 0.82 8.72
CA HIS A 96 -10.60 1.98 8.41
C HIS A 96 -10.14 2.67 9.70
N ILE A 97 -8.89 2.43 10.11
CA ILE A 97 -8.24 3.14 11.22
C ILE A 97 -7.77 4.53 10.75
N GLN A 98 -7.96 5.55 11.57
CA GLN A 98 -7.54 6.91 11.22
C GLN A 98 -6.04 6.96 10.87
N LYS A 99 -5.75 7.65 9.77
CA LYS A 99 -4.39 8.03 9.31
C LYS A 99 -3.46 6.88 8.92
N THR A 100 -4.02 5.71 8.59
CA THR A 100 -3.27 4.57 8.04
C THR A 100 -3.32 4.49 6.51
N GLY A 101 -3.54 5.61 5.81
CA GLY A 101 -3.70 5.60 4.34
C GLY A 101 -5.00 4.95 3.85
N GLY A 102 -5.96 4.69 4.74
CA GLY A 102 -7.20 4.00 4.38
C GLY A 102 -8.12 4.76 3.42
N THR A 103 -7.97 6.08 3.28
CA THR A 103 -8.63 6.82 2.20
C THR A 103 -8.15 6.36 0.82
N THR A 104 -6.84 6.24 0.61
CA THR A 104 -6.26 5.77 -0.66
C THR A 104 -6.65 4.31 -0.92
N PHE A 105 -6.44 3.44 0.07
CA PHE A 105 -6.79 2.03 -0.07
C PHE A 105 -8.30 1.82 -0.30
N GLY A 106 -9.14 2.56 0.43
CA GLY A 106 -10.59 2.51 0.23
C GLY A 106 -11.01 2.93 -1.17
N ARG A 107 -10.35 3.92 -1.79
CA ARG A 107 -10.59 4.29 -3.20
C ARG A 107 -10.19 3.17 -4.15
N HIS A 108 -9.07 2.49 -3.90
CA HIS A 108 -8.69 1.33 -4.71
C HIS A 108 -9.76 0.24 -4.67
N LEU A 109 -10.39 -0.02 -3.52
CA LEU A 109 -11.46 -1.03 -3.40
C LEU A 109 -12.70 -0.72 -4.25
N VAL A 110 -13.04 0.56 -4.43
CA VAL A 110 -14.26 0.96 -5.17
C VAL A 110 -14.00 1.37 -6.62
N ARG A 111 -12.77 1.75 -6.98
CA ARG A 111 -12.45 2.28 -8.32
C ARG A 111 -11.38 1.49 -9.09
N ASN A 112 -10.55 0.71 -8.41
CA ASN A 112 -9.35 0.13 -9.02
C ASN A 112 -9.36 -1.40 -9.09
N ILE A 113 -10.44 -2.08 -8.68
CA ILE A 113 -10.53 -3.55 -8.82
C ILE A 113 -11.15 -3.89 -10.17
N GLN A 114 -10.53 -4.81 -10.90
CA GLN A 114 -11.10 -5.36 -12.13
C GLN A 114 -12.28 -6.29 -11.78
N LEU A 115 -13.50 -5.83 -12.08
CA LEU A 115 -14.75 -6.51 -11.76
C LEU A 115 -15.62 -6.69 -13.01
N GLU A 116 -16.39 -7.79 -13.06
CA GLU A 116 -17.45 -7.98 -14.07
C GLU A 116 -18.48 -6.85 -14.03
N ARG A 117 -18.81 -6.39 -12.82
CA ARG A 117 -19.60 -5.18 -12.58
C ARG A 117 -18.81 -4.24 -11.67
N PRO A 118 -18.24 -3.15 -12.21
CA PRO A 118 -17.58 -2.11 -11.41
C PRO A 118 -18.55 -1.44 -10.43
N CYS A 119 -18.01 -0.79 -9.39
CA CYS A 119 -18.84 0.07 -8.55
C CYS A 119 -19.24 1.34 -9.31
N GLU A 120 -20.46 1.80 -9.10
CA GLU A 120 -20.98 3.03 -9.69
C GLU A 120 -20.65 4.20 -8.75
N CYS A 121 -19.66 5.02 -9.12
CA CYS A 121 -19.21 6.20 -8.37
C CYS A 121 -19.58 7.47 -9.13
N HIS A 122 -20.52 8.28 -8.62
CA HIS A 122 -20.88 9.56 -9.25
C HIS A 122 -20.03 10.71 -8.73
N VAL A 123 -19.70 11.66 -9.61
CA VAL A 123 -19.00 12.91 -9.25
C VAL A 123 -19.79 13.66 -8.17
N GLY A 124 -19.09 14.23 -7.19
CA GLY A 124 -19.69 14.89 -6.03
C GLY A 124 -20.21 13.95 -4.93
N GLN A 125 -20.41 12.65 -5.21
CA GLN A 125 -20.85 11.69 -4.19
C GLN A 125 -19.65 11.04 -3.50
N LYS A 126 -19.62 11.15 -2.16
CA LYS A 126 -18.61 10.47 -1.33
C LYS A 126 -18.83 8.95 -1.23
N LYS A 127 -19.95 8.41 -1.72
CA LYS A 127 -20.32 6.99 -1.61
C LYS A 127 -20.63 6.43 -2.99
N CYS A 128 -19.98 5.32 -3.32
CA CYS A 128 -20.22 4.54 -4.53
C CYS A 128 -21.21 3.39 -4.26
N THR A 129 -21.84 2.90 -5.31
CA THR A 129 -22.73 1.75 -5.28
C THR A 129 -21.98 0.50 -5.76
N CYS A 130 -21.58 -0.36 -4.84
CA CYS A 130 -20.80 -1.58 -5.13
C CYS A 130 -21.69 -2.83 -5.10
N TYR A 131 -22.57 -2.97 -6.08
CA TYR A 131 -23.48 -4.11 -6.14
C TYR A 131 -22.86 -5.36 -6.78
N ARG A 132 -23.37 -6.53 -6.38
CA ARG A 132 -23.05 -7.80 -7.02
C ARG A 132 -23.53 -7.80 -8.49
N PRO A 133 -22.89 -8.58 -9.38
CA PRO A 133 -23.43 -8.82 -10.72
C PRO A 133 -24.84 -9.42 -10.65
N GLY A 134 -25.81 -8.79 -11.31
CA GLY A 134 -27.21 -9.27 -11.37
C GLY A 134 -28.06 -9.09 -10.09
N LYS A 135 -27.54 -8.49 -9.02
CA LYS A 135 -28.32 -8.23 -7.78
C LYS A 135 -28.19 -6.77 -7.31
N LYS A 136 -29.09 -6.34 -6.42
CA LYS A 136 -29.03 -5.03 -5.72
C LYS A 136 -28.50 -5.19 -4.29
N GLU A 137 -27.52 -6.06 -4.10
CA GLU A 137 -26.86 -6.35 -2.82
C GLU A 137 -25.42 -5.88 -2.88
N THR A 138 -24.90 -5.29 -1.79
CA THR A 138 -23.49 -4.86 -1.72
C THR A 138 -22.57 -6.02 -1.32
N TRP A 139 -21.43 -6.13 -1.98
CA TRP A 139 -20.36 -7.09 -1.63
C TRP A 139 -19.25 -6.45 -0.78
N LEU A 140 -19.28 -5.12 -0.63
CA LEU A 140 -18.28 -4.35 0.12
C LEU A 140 -18.96 -3.50 1.19
N PHE A 141 -18.54 -3.67 2.45
CA PHE A 141 -18.88 -2.80 3.57
C PHE A 141 -17.68 -1.90 3.89
N SER A 142 -17.81 -0.61 3.60
CA SER A 142 -16.74 0.38 3.76
C SER A 142 -17.31 1.80 3.79
N ARG A 143 -16.46 2.78 4.17
CA ARG A 143 -16.78 4.21 4.05
C ARG A 143 -17.30 4.58 2.66
N PHE A 144 -16.65 4.10 1.60
CA PHE A 144 -16.95 4.50 0.22
C PHE A 144 -18.01 3.64 -0.46
N SER A 145 -18.57 2.62 0.19
CA SER A 145 -19.67 1.81 -0.35
C SER A 145 -20.95 1.91 0.48
N THR A 146 -20.85 1.67 1.78
CA THR A 146 -21.99 1.68 2.72
C THR A 146 -22.03 2.92 3.60
N GLY A 147 -21.04 3.81 3.48
CA GLY A 147 -20.88 4.91 4.43
C GLY A 147 -20.53 4.40 5.83
N TRP A 148 -20.68 5.29 6.81
CA TRP A 148 -20.46 5.00 8.23
C TRP A 148 -21.69 4.36 8.89
N SER A 149 -22.23 3.31 8.26
CA SER A 149 -23.48 2.64 8.70
C SER A 149 -23.41 2.02 10.10
N CYS A 150 -22.20 1.79 10.63
CA CYS A 150 -21.96 1.26 11.98
C CYS A 150 -21.23 2.25 12.90
N GLY A 151 -21.17 3.54 12.53
CA GLY A 151 -20.40 4.56 13.24
C GLY A 151 -19.22 5.09 12.43
N LEU A 152 -18.87 6.35 12.67
CA LEU A 152 -17.71 7.01 12.07
C LEU A 152 -16.44 6.29 12.54
N HIS A 153 -15.64 5.79 11.59
CA HIS A 153 -14.44 5.00 11.90
C HIS A 153 -14.71 3.83 12.87
N ALA A 154 -15.83 3.13 12.69
CA ALA A 154 -16.22 1.99 13.50
C ALA A 154 -15.07 0.98 13.65
N ASP A 155 -14.77 0.62 14.89
CA ASP A 155 -13.67 -0.27 15.23
C ASP A 155 -14.05 -1.76 15.17
N TRP A 156 -13.14 -2.66 15.56
CA TRP A 156 -13.40 -4.10 15.53
C TRP A 156 -14.59 -4.49 16.42
N THR A 157 -14.71 -3.87 17.59
CA THR A 157 -15.81 -4.15 18.54
C THR A 157 -17.13 -3.67 17.94
N GLU A 158 -17.16 -2.48 17.35
CA GLU A 158 -18.37 -1.94 16.72
C GLU A 158 -18.78 -2.73 15.47
N LEU A 159 -17.84 -2.99 14.55
CA LEU A 159 -18.15 -3.64 13.27
C LEU A 159 -18.60 -5.09 13.45
N THR A 160 -17.95 -5.86 14.32
CA THR A 160 -18.32 -7.28 14.54
C THR A 160 -19.71 -7.43 15.15
N ASN A 161 -20.15 -6.47 15.96
CA ASN A 161 -21.49 -6.45 16.55
C ASN A 161 -22.56 -5.80 15.64
N CYS A 162 -22.19 -4.93 14.70
CA CYS A 162 -23.13 -4.18 13.88
C CYS A 162 -23.32 -4.71 12.44
N VAL A 163 -22.23 -5.10 11.76
CA VAL A 163 -22.27 -5.42 10.32
C VAL A 163 -23.25 -6.55 9.99
N PRO A 164 -23.29 -7.68 10.73
CA PRO A 164 -24.23 -8.75 10.44
C PRO A 164 -25.70 -8.30 10.45
N ALA A 165 -26.08 -7.46 11.43
CA ALA A 165 -27.43 -6.93 11.52
C ALA A 165 -27.74 -5.97 10.37
N LYS A 166 -26.82 -5.05 10.03
CA LYS A 166 -27.02 -4.06 8.94
C LYS A 166 -27.09 -4.68 7.56
N MET A 167 -26.32 -5.73 7.30
CA MET A 167 -26.34 -6.42 6.02
C MET A 167 -27.62 -7.24 5.86
N ASN A 168 -28.11 -7.87 6.93
CA ASN A 168 -29.33 -8.68 6.89
C ASN A 168 -30.64 -7.85 6.94
N SER A 169 -30.65 -6.68 7.59
CA SER A 169 -31.88 -5.87 7.75
C SER A 169 -32.44 -5.33 6.45
N ARG A 170 -31.65 -5.28 5.37
CA ARG A 170 -32.10 -4.91 4.03
C ARG A 170 -32.80 -6.04 3.26
N GLU A 171 -32.76 -7.27 3.78
CA GLU A 171 -33.28 -8.49 3.15
C GLU A 171 -34.52 -9.05 3.84
N ALA A 172 -35.34 -8.20 4.47
CA ALA A 172 -36.53 -8.56 5.25
C ALA A 172 -37.66 -9.29 4.48
N LEU A 173 -37.43 -9.75 3.25
CA LEU A 173 -38.42 -10.42 2.41
C LEU A 173 -38.06 -11.85 1.98
N GLN A 174 -36.95 -12.45 2.46
CA GLN A 174 -36.67 -13.87 2.15
C GLN A 174 -36.29 -14.71 3.39
N PRO A 175 -36.94 -15.87 3.63
CA PRO A 175 -36.72 -16.70 4.83
C PRO A 175 -35.40 -17.51 4.81
N ARG A 176 -34.54 -17.32 3.81
CA ARG A 176 -33.26 -18.03 3.76
C ARG A 176 -32.18 -17.16 4.40
N LYS A 177 -31.91 -17.43 5.68
CA LYS A 177 -30.65 -17.04 6.35
C LYS A 177 -29.48 -17.70 5.60
N SER A 178 -29.05 -17.17 4.47
CA SER A 178 -27.74 -17.55 3.93
C SER A 178 -26.69 -17.11 4.96
N LEU A 179 -25.84 -18.03 5.39
CA LEU A 179 -24.68 -17.67 6.19
C LEU A 179 -23.77 -16.82 5.30
N ARG A 180 -23.81 -15.49 5.49
CA ARG A 180 -22.87 -14.58 4.84
C ARG A 180 -21.49 -14.72 5.46
N ASN A 181 -20.47 -14.85 4.62
CA ASN A 181 -19.09 -14.78 5.08
C ASN A 181 -18.63 -13.33 5.11
N TYR A 182 -18.11 -12.88 6.26
CA TYR A 182 -17.56 -11.53 6.43
C TYR A 182 -16.03 -11.59 6.48
N TYR A 183 -15.39 -11.04 5.45
CA TYR A 183 -13.95 -10.99 5.33
C TYR A 183 -13.43 -9.62 5.77
N TYR A 184 -13.05 -9.54 7.05
CA TYR A 184 -12.49 -8.32 7.62
C TYR A 184 -11.11 -8.04 7.07
N ILE A 185 -10.88 -6.79 6.69
CA ILE A 185 -9.59 -6.27 6.24
C ILE A 185 -9.28 -4.91 6.88
N THR A 186 -8.00 -4.57 6.96
CA THR A 186 -7.56 -3.26 7.46
C THR A 186 -6.21 -2.84 6.85
N ILE A 187 -5.79 -1.60 7.09
CA ILE A 187 -4.46 -1.09 6.77
C ILE A 187 -3.85 -0.50 8.04
N LEU A 188 -2.59 -0.84 8.30
CA LEU A 188 -1.79 -0.32 9.40
C LEU A 188 -0.68 0.61 8.91
N ARG A 189 -0.10 1.33 9.85
CA ARG A 189 0.99 2.27 9.64
C ARG A 189 1.90 2.30 10.85
N ASP A 190 3.17 2.60 10.61
CA ASP A 190 4.16 2.89 11.65
C ASP A 190 3.54 3.85 12.69
N PRO A 191 3.55 3.51 13.99
CA PRO A 191 2.83 4.26 15.01
C PRO A 191 3.26 5.72 15.14
N VAL A 192 4.55 6.02 14.99
CA VAL A 192 5.07 7.40 15.07
C VAL A 192 4.54 8.21 13.88
N SER A 193 4.71 7.69 12.66
CA SER A 193 4.22 8.31 11.44
C SER A 193 2.70 8.51 11.45
N ARG A 194 1.96 7.51 11.96
CA ARG A 194 0.50 7.56 12.10
C ARG A 194 0.07 8.61 13.13
N TYR A 195 0.74 8.67 14.28
CA TYR A 195 0.46 9.62 15.35
C TYR A 195 0.70 11.06 14.91
N LEU A 196 1.85 11.35 14.29
CA LEU A 196 2.16 12.67 13.72
C LEU A 196 1.18 13.06 12.63
N SER A 197 0.77 12.11 11.78
CA SER A 197 -0.26 12.35 10.77
C SER A 197 -1.62 12.70 11.38
N GLU A 198 -1.95 12.11 12.52
CA GLU A 198 -3.17 12.42 13.28
C GLU A 198 -3.10 13.79 13.92
N TRP A 199 -2.02 14.10 14.65
CA TRP A 199 -1.78 15.42 15.20
C TRP A 199 -1.95 16.51 14.14
N ARG A 200 -1.27 16.41 13.00
CA ARG A 200 -1.42 17.40 11.90
C ARG A 200 -2.84 17.50 11.36
N HIS A 201 -3.64 16.43 11.44
CA HIS A 201 -5.03 16.47 11.00
C HIS A 201 -5.92 17.16 12.03
N VAL A 202 -5.69 16.86 13.32
CA VAL A 202 -6.38 17.48 14.46
C VAL A 202 -6.06 18.97 14.56
N GLN A 203 -4.80 19.35 14.37
CA GLN A 203 -4.34 20.74 14.28
C GLN A 203 -5.10 21.56 13.23
N ARG A 204 -5.66 20.91 12.19
CA ARG A 204 -6.49 21.53 11.15
C ARG A 204 -8.01 21.32 11.36
N GLY A 205 -8.44 20.97 12.57
CA GLY A 205 -9.87 20.87 12.93
C GLY A 205 -10.47 19.46 12.90
N ALA A 206 -9.71 18.40 12.60
CA ALA A 206 -10.27 17.05 12.66
C ALA A 206 -10.53 16.61 14.11
N THR A 207 -11.75 16.18 14.41
CA THR A 207 -12.13 15.68 15.76
C THR A 207 -12.60 14.24 15.76
N TRP A 208 -13.29 13.82 14.70
CA TRP A 208 -14.10 12.59 14.67
C TRP A 208 -15.09 12.48 15.85
N LYS A 209 -15.58 13.61 16.38
CA LYS A 209 -16.49 13.66 17.55
C LYS A 209 -17.83 12.93 17.37
N ALA A 210 -18.21 12.62 16.13
CA ALA A 210 -19.40 11.82 15.79
C ALA A 210 -19.16 10.29 15.81
N SER A 211 -17.99 9.83 16.28
CA SER A 211 -17.73 8.41 16.50
C SER A 211 -18.59 7.90 17.66
N LEU A 212 -19.18 6.71 17.51
CA LEU A 212 -20.14 6.20 18.50
C LEU A 212 -19.44 5.52 19.68
N HIS A 213 -18.31 4.85 19.42
CA HIS A 213 -17.54 4.13 20.43
C HIS A 213 -18.38 3.07 21.15
N VAL A 214 -19.28 2.40 20.43
CA VAL A 214 -20.22 1.45 21.04
C VAL A 214 -19.48 0.20 21.48
N CYS A 215 -19.64 -0.14 22.76
CA CYS A 215 -19.15 -1.37 23.35
C CYS A 215 -20.18 -1.87 24.36
N ASP A 216 -20.42 -3.19 24.41
CA ASP A 216 -21.49 -3.82 25.21
C ASP A 216 -22.87 -3.15 25.06
N GLY A 217 -23.18 -2.72 23.82
CA GLY A 217 -24.49 -2.17 23.46
C GLY A 217 -24.71 -0.69 23.83
N ARG A 218 -23.71 0.02 24.35
CA ARG A 218 -23.83 1.45 24.70
C ARG A 218 -22.60 2.27 24.28
N ALA A 219 -22.80 3.58 24.14
CA ALA A 219 -21.71 4.54 24.00
C ALA A 219 -21.07 4.85 25.38
N PRO A 220 -19.80 5.26 25.43
CA PRO A 220 -19.15 5.71 26.66
C PRO A 220 -19.76 7.02 27.16
N THR A 221 -19.75 7.21 28.47
CA THR A 221 -20.07 8.49 29.10
C THR A 221 -18.89 9.47 28.98
N LEU A 222 -19.14 10.76 29.19
CA LEU A 222 -18.08 11.79 29.21
C LEU A 222 -17.05 11.56 30.34
N ALA A 223 -17.42 10.83 31.40
CA ALA A 223 -16.49 10.44 32.46
C ALA A 223 -15.58 9.28 32.05
N GLU A 224 -16.08 8.36 31.22
CA GLU A 224 -15.31 7.23 30.68
C GLU A 224 -14.41 7.66 29.51
N LEU A 225 -14.83 8.66 28.73
CA LEU A 225 -14.07 9.18 27.61
C LEU A 225 -14.12 10.73 27.60
N PRO A 226 -13.27 11.40 28.40
CA PRO A 226 -13.19 12.86 28.42
C PRO A 226 -12.61 13.43 27.12
N SER A 227 -12.97 14.68 26.80
CA SER A 227 -12.38 15.43 25.69
C SER A 227 -11.00 15.99 26.05
N CYS A 228 -10.09 16.05 25.08
CA CYS A 228 -8.81 16.75 25.20
C CYS A 228 -8.89 18.26 24.90
N TYR A 229 -10.03 18.73 24.42
CA TYR A 229 -10.23 20.11 24.00
C TYR A 229 -11.58 20.63 24.48
N THR A 230 -11.66 21.95 24.62
CA THR A 230 -12.89 22.69 24.91
C THR A 230 -13.47 23.29 23.63
N GLY A 231 -14.79 23.37 23.51
CA GLY A 231 -15.44 23.94 22.33
C GLY A 231 -15.62 22.94 21.19
N ASP A 232 -15.51 23.41 19.95
CA ASP A 232 -15.92 22.64 18.77
C ASP A 232 -14.87 21.65 18.26
N ASP A 233 -13.59 22.02 18.32
CA ASP A 233 -12.46 21.22 17.88
C ASP A 233 -11.15 21.53 18.63
N TRP A 234 -10.06 20.90 18.18
CA TRP A 234 -8.71 21.08 18.73
C TRP A 234 -7.76 21.69 17.68
N SER A 235 -8.30 22.61 16.86
CA SER A 235 -7.53 23.35 15.86
C SER A 235 -6.39 24.16 16.51
N GLY A 236 -5.28 24.31 15.78
CA GLY A 236 -4.10 25.03 16.26
C GLY A 236 -3.25 24.31 17.31
N CYS A 237 -3.70 23.18 17.89
CA CYS A 237 -2.95 22.50 18.96
C CYS A 237 -1.50 22.17 18.58
N SER A 238 -0.58 22.50 19.48
CA SER A 238 0.83 22.14 19.36
C SER A 238 1.02 20.62 19.55
N LEU A 239 2.15 20.10 19.07
CA LEU A 239 2.49 18.69 19.30
C LEU A 239 2.63 18.39 20.80
N ALA A 240 3.15 19.34 21.59
CA ALA A 240 3.30 19.20 23.03
C ALA A 240 1.94 19.06 23.73
N GLU A 241 0.96 19.92 23.42
CA GLU A 241 -0.40 19.82 23.97
C GLU A 241 -1.08 18.51 23.54
N PHE A 242 -0.89 18.12 22.28
CA PHE A 242 -1.43 16.87 21.75
C PHE A 242 -0.92 15.65 22.51
N MET A 243 0.37 15.63 22.84
CA MET A 243 1.03 14.57 23.62
C MET A 243 0.72 14.63 25.12
N ALA A 244 0.39 15.80 25.65
CA ALA A 244 0.15 16.00 27.08
C ALA A 244 -1.23 15.49 27.53
N CYS A 245 -2.24 15.43 26.65
CA CYS A 245 -3.56 14.96 27.04
C CYS A 245 -3.58 13.44 27.31
N PRO A 246 -3.91 13.00 28.54
CA PRO A 246 -3.94 11.57 28.89
C PRO A 246 -5.09 10.82 28.19
N TYR A 247 -6.16 11.52 27.84
CA TYR A 247 -7.35 10.94 27.18
C TYR A 247 -7.27 10.95 25.65
N ASN A 248 -6.12 11.31 25.08
CA ASN A 248 -5.97 11.41 23.62
C ASN A 248 -6.16 10.05 22.95
N LEU A 249 -7.25 9.90 22.20
CA LEU A 249 -7.56 8.68 21.45
C LEU A 249 -6.55 8.35 20.33
N ALA A 250 -5.62 9.26 20.02
CA ALA A 250 -4.48 8.95 19.17
C ALA A 250 -3.54 7.94 19.84
N ASN A 251 -3.43 7.93 21.17
CA ASN A 251 -2.57 6.99 21.89
C ASN A 251 -3.08 5.56 21.69
N ASN A 252 -2.19 4.67 21.23
CA ASN A 252 -2.46 3.24 21.00
C ASN A 252 -3.72 2.98 20.16
N ARG A 253 -3.98 3.85 19.17
CA ARG A 253 -5.21 3.81 18.36
C ARG A 253 -5.36 2.48 17.62
N GLN A 254 -4.30 1.96 16.99
CA GLN A 254 -4.40 0.75 16.19
C GLN A 254 -4.73 -0.47 17.07
N THR A 255 -4.10 -0.56 18.23
CA THR A 255 -4.35 -1.59 19.22
C THR A 255 -5.77 -1.52 19.74
N ARG A 256 -6.21 -0.34 20.20
CA ARG A 256 -7.59 -0.15 20.69
C ARG A 256 -8.62 -0.51 19.62
N MET A 257 -8.43 -0.05 18.38
CA MET A 257 -9.43 -0.24 17.32
C MET A 257 -9.45 -1.66 16.72
N LEU A 258 -8.42 -2.48 16.98
CA LEU A 258 -8.37 -3.88 16.53
C LEU A 258 -8.74 -4.87 17.63
N ALA A 259 -8.70 -4.45 18.88
CA ALA A 259 -9.02 -5.28 20.03
C ALA A 259 -10.53 -5.44 20.23
N ASP A 260 -10.88 -6.47 20.99
CA ASP A 260 -12.19 -6.60 21.61
C ASP A 260 -12.20 -5.82 22.91
N LEU A 261 -12.90 -4.68 22.93
CA LEU A 261 -12.93 -3.81 24.10
C LEU A 261 -13.76 -4.39 25.25
N SER A 262 -14.67 -5.34 24.99
CA SER A 262 -15.47 -5.99 26.04
C SER A 262 -14.58 -6.75 27.04
N LEU A 263 -13.43 -7.26 26.58
CA LEU A 263 -12.47 -8.00 27.40
C LEU A 263 -11.87 -7.19 28.55
N VAL A 264 -11.94 -5.85 28.47
CA VAL A 264 -11.36 -4.92 29.45
C VAL A 264 -12.41 -3.99 30.06
N GLY A 265 -13.69 -4.34 29.99
CA GLY A 265 -14.78 -3.51 30.51
C GLY A 265 -15.02 -2.25 29.68
N CYS A 266 -14.90 -2.35 28.35
CA CYS A 266 -15.11 -1.26 27.41
C CYS A 266 -14.23 -0.04 27.74
N TYR A 267 -14.79 1.15 27.88
CA TYR A 267 -14.07 2.39 28.19
C TYR A 267 -13.94 2.66 29.69
N ASN A 268 -14.41 1.76 30.56
CA ASN A 268 -14.24 1.93 31.99
C ASN A 268 -12.80 1.57 32.41
N ALA A 269 -11.96 2.60 32.56
CA ALA A 269 -10.56 2.44 32.96
C ALA A 269 -10.38 1.93 34.41
N SER A 270 -11.41 1.96 35.25
CA SER A 270 -11.32 1.56 36.67
C SER A 270 -11.35 0.05 36.89
N VAL A 271 -11.64 -0.75 35.85
CA VAL A 271 -11.80 -2.21 35.95
C VAL A 271 -10.47 -2.92 36.22
N MET A 272 -9.36 -2.40 35.71
CA MET A 272 -8.03 -2.98 35.87
C MET A 272 -6.94 -1.93 35.63
N SER A 273 -5.70 -2.21 36.01
CA SER A 273 -4.58 -1.28 35.79
C SER A 273 -4.33 -1.03 34.29
N GLU A 274 -3.80 0.14 33.95
CA GLU A 274 -3.49 0.51 32.56
C GLU A 274 -2.57 -0.51 31.88
N GLN A 275 -1.57 -1.01 32.59
CA GLN A 275 -0.64 -2.02 32.07
C GLN A 275 -1.34 -3.34 31.75
N GLN A 276 -2.18 -3.84 32.66
CA GLN A 276 -2.95 -5.07 32.44
C GLN A 276 -3.94 -4.90 31.30
N ARG A 277 -4.64 -3.75 31.27
CA ARG A 277 -5.57 -3.38 30.20
C ARG A 277 -4.88 -3.38 28.85
N GLY A 278 -3.74 -2.70 28.74
CA GLY A 278 -2.94 -2.61 27.53
C GLY A 278 -2.49 -3.99 27.02
N ALA A 279 -2.01 -4.85 27.91
CA ALA A 279 -1.59 -6.20 27.56
C ALA A 279 -2.74 -7.07 26.99
N VAL A 280 -3.93 -7.02 27.63
CA VAL A 280 -5.13 -7.75 27.14
C VAL A 280 -5.56 -7.23 25.77
N LEU A 281 -5.58 -5.90 25.59
CA LEU A 281 -5.93 -5.27 24.32
C LEU A 281 -4.95 -5.65 23.22
N LEU A 282 -3.64 -5.62 23.49
CA LEU A 282 -2.61 -6.00 22.54
C LEU A 282 -2.76 -7.45 22.08
N GLU A 283 -2.93 -8.39 23.00
CA GLU A 283 -3.10 -9.80 22.63
C GLU A 283 -4.40 -10.03 21.84
N SER A 284 -5.48 -9.33 22.19
CA SER A 284 -6.71 -9.36 21.38
C SER A 284 -6.48 -8.78 19.99
N ALA A 285 -5.78 -7.64 19.86
CA ALA A 285 -5.49 -7.00 18.58
C ALA A 285 -4.62 -7.90 17.68
N LYS A 286 -3.54 -8.49 18.22
CA LYS A 286 -2.69 -9.47 17.50
C LYS A 286 -3.51 -10.67 17.01
N ARG A 287 -4.38 -11.22 17.87
CA ARG A 287 -5.26 -12.35 17.52
C ARG A 287 -6.25 -11.98 16.42
N ASN A 288 -6.92 -10.84 16.54
CA ASN A 288 -7.92 -10.38 15.59
C ASN A 288 -7.28 -10.07 14.23
N LEU A 289 -6.18 -9.32 14.21
CA LEU A 289 -5.41 -9.00 13.01
C LEU A 289 -4.88 -10.25 12.29
N ARG A 290 -4.35 -11.23 13.04
CA ARG A 290 -3.87 -12.49 12.46
C ARG A 290 -4.98 -13.28 11.77
N ARG A 291 -6.21 -13.22 12.31
CA ARG A 291 -7.40 -13.93 11.81
C ARG A 291 -8.14 -13.19 10.70
N MET A 292 -7.92 -11.88 10.52
CA MET A 292 -8.45 -11.14 9.37
C MET A 292 -8.06 -11.83 8.06
N ALA A 293 -8.94 -11.70 7.07
CA ALA A 293 -8.70 -12.26 5.74
C ALA A 293 -7.44 -11.65 5.13
N PHE A 294 -7.27 -10.34 5.28
CA PHE A 294 -6.13 -9.60 4.77
C PHE A 294 -5.87 -8.35 5.61
N PHE A 295 -4.62 -7.91 5.69
CA PHE A 295 -4.30 -6.55 6.09
C PHE A 295 -3.09 -6.06 5.30
N GLY A 296 -3.03 -4.74 5.10
CA GLY A 296 -1.93 -4.06 4.42
C GLY A 296 -1.14 -3.15 5.34
N LEU A 297 0.00 -2.70 4.84
CA LEU A 297 0.89 -1.75 5.51
C LEU A 297 1.14 -0.56 4.59
N THR A 298 1.02 0.65 5.14
CA THR A 298 1.11 1.92 4.40
C THR A 298 2.47 2.06 3.69
N GLU A 299 3.52 1.54 4.30
CA GLU A 299 4.91 1.60 3.86
C GLU A 299 5.24 0.61 2.73
N TYR A 300 4.30 -0.29 2.40
CA TYR A 300 4.52 -1.38 1.44
C TYR A 300 3.36 -1.50 0.45
N GLN A 301 3.10 -0.44 -0.34
CA GLN A 301 1.93 -0.36 -1.23
C GLN A 301 1.87 -1.50 -2.26
N ARG A 302 2.98 -1.80 -2.96
CA ARG A 302 3.04 -2.88 -3.96
C ARG A 302 2.87 -4.28 -3.34
N LYS A 303 3.45 -4.51 -2.16
CA LYS A 303 3.26 -5.79 -1.43
C LYS A 303 1.82 -5.93 -0.91
N THR A 304 1.22 -4.82 -0.49
CA THR A 304 -0.18 -4.73 -0.05
C THR A 304 -1.11 -5.09 -1.21
N GLN A 305 -0.87 -4.52 -2.40
CA GLN A 305 -1.58 -4.89 -3.63
C GLN A 305 -1.48 -6.40 -3.89
N TYR A 306 -0.25 -6.93 -3.98
CA TYR A 306 0.01 -8.34 -4.27
C TYR A 306 -0.73 -9.27 -3.32
N LEU A 307 -0.61 -9.04 -2.00
CA LEU A 307 -1.24 -9.90 -1.01
C LEU A 307 -2.78 -9.81 -1.07
N PHE A 308 -3.36 -8.64 -1.33
CA PHE A 308 -4.81 -8.51 -1.52
C PHE A 308 -5.27 -9.33 -2.74
N GLU A 309 -4.61 -9.15 -3.88
CA GLU A 309 -4.92 -9.84 -5.13
C GLU A 309 -4.89 -11.37 -4.95
N ARG A 310 -3.84 -11.88 -4.29
CA ARG A 310 -3.69 -13.32 -4.04
C ARG A 310 -4.64 -13.86 -2.97
N THR A 311 -4.99 -13.05 -1.98
CA THR A 311 -5.94 -13.45 -0.93
C THR A 311 -7.33 -13.64 -1.51
N PHE A 312 -7.83 -12.67 -2.28
CA PHE A 312 -9.21 -12.69 -2.78
C PHE A 312 -9.35 -13.20 -4.22
N ARG A 313 -8.23 -13.53 -4.89
CA ARG A 313 -8.17 -13.86 -6.33
C ARG A 313 -8.80 -12.78 -7.21
N LEU A 314 -8.55 -11.53 -6.84
CA LEU A 314 -8.93 -10.34 -7.59
C LEU A 314 -7.68 -9.71 -8.19
N ALA A 315 -7.85 -8.80 -9.15
CA ALA A 315 -6.77 -8.01 -9.74
C ALA A 315 -7.12 -6.53 -9.63
N PHE A 316 -6.12 -5.69 -9.36
CA PHE A 316 -6.29 -4.25 -9.56
C PHE A 316 -5.97 -3.87 -11.00
N ILE A 317 -6.63 -2.82 -11.50
CA ILE A 317 -6.47 -2.31 -12.86
C ILE A 317 -5.12 -1.59 -12.98
N ALA A 318 -4.88 -0.64 -12.08
CA ALA A 318 -3.65 0.13 -12.00
C ALA A 318 -2.79 -0.31 -10.80
N PRO A 319 -1.45 -0.28 -10.93
CA PRO A 319 -0.53 -0.58 -9.84
C PRO A 319 -0.64 0.47 -8.71
N PHE A 320 -0.52 0.04 -7.46
CA PHE A 320 -0.42 0.95 -6.32
C PHE A 320 0.91 1.69 -6.35
N THR A 321 0.90 2.98 -6.04
CA THR A 321 2.07 3.84 -6.01
C THR A 321 2.50 4.13 -4.57
N GLN A 322 3.81 4.10 -4.30
CA GLN A 322 4.35 4.42 -2.98
C GLN A 322 4.54 5.94 -2.87
N LEU A 323 3.80 6.58 -1.95
CA LEU A 323 3.91 8.02 -1.69
C LEU A 323 4.62 8.24 -0.36
N ASN A 324 5.92 8.54 -0.42
CA ASN A 324 6.74 8.76 0.77
C ASN A 324 6.67 10.21 1.28
N GLY A 325 6.39 11.19 0.40
CA GLY A 325 6.17 12.60 0.73
C GLY A 325 4.84 12.86 1.43
N THR A 326 4.63 12.25 2.60
CA THR A 326 3.40 12.47 3.38
C THR A 326 3.56 13.65 4.34
N ARG A 327 2.45 14.29 4.75
CA ARG A 327 2.45 15.34 5.79
C ARG A 327 3.07 14.93 7.13
N ALA A 328 3.26 13.63 7.38
CA ALA A 328 3.99 13.15 8.55
C ALA A 328 5.50 13.07 8.30
N ALA A 329 5.92 12.73 7.07
CA ALA A 329 7.31 12.72 6.66
C ALA A 329 7.89 14.14 6.53
N SER A 330 7.04 15.14 6.34
CA SER A 330 7.43 16.56 6.33
C SER A 330 7.57 17.18 7.72
N VAL A 331 7.29 16.43 8.80
CA VAL A 331 7.53 16.91 10.17
C VAL A 331 8.90 16.40 10.58
N ASP A 332 9.89 17.29 10.60
CA ASP A 332 11.15 16.97 11.27
C ASP A 332 10.92 17.04 12.78
N VAL A 333 11.22 15.93 13.46
CA VAL A 333 10.94 15.75 14.88
C VAL A 333 12.18 15.17 15.53
N ALA A 334 12.69 15.88 16.53
CA ALA A 334 13.84 15.46 17.32
C ALA A 334 13.67 14.03 17.87
N ILE A 335 14.78 13.31 17.99
CA ILE A 335 14.79 11.88 18.36
C ILE A 335 14.10 11.65 19.72
N GLU A 336 14.26 12.58 20.65
CA GLU A 336 13.67 12.54 21.99
C GLU A 336 12.14 12.59 21.92
N ILE A 337 11.59 13.44 21.04
CA ILE A 337 10.15 13.54 20.84
C ILE A 337 9.62 12.29 20.13
N GLN A 338 10.35 11.74 19.17
CA GLN A 338 9.96 10.46 18.56
C GLN A 338 9.94 9.34 19.60
N GLN A 339 10.90 9.31 20.52
CA GLN A 339 10.94 8.32 21.60
C GLN A 339 9.74 8.49 22.53
N ARG A 340 9.40 9.73 22.90
CA ARG A 340 8.21 10.01 23.70
C ARG A 340 6.92 9.58 23.00
N ILE A 341 6.80 9.78 21.68
CA ILE A 341 5.66 9.28 20.90
C ILE A 341 5.61 7.76 20.92
N ARG A 342 6.75 7.06 20.82
CA ARG A 342 6.80 5.59 20.94
C ARG A 342 6.33 5.12 22.31
N GLU A 343 6.67 5.81 23.40
CA GLU A 343 6.18 5.49 24.74
C GLU A 343 4.66 5.63 24.86
N LEU A 344 4.11 6.77 24.39
CA LEU A 344 2.66 7.00 24.36
C LEU A 344 1.91 5.96 23.50
N ASN A 345 2.61 5.35 22.55
CA ASN A 345 2.08 4.36 21.60
C ASN A 345 2.76 2.99 21.78
N ALA A 346 3.20 2.62 22.98
CA ALA A 346 3.99 1.42 23.21
C ALA A 346 3.29 0.13 22.73
N TRP A 347 1.97 0.04 22.92
CA TRP A 347 1.19 -1.11 22.46
C TRP A 347 1.02 -1.12 20.93
N ASP A 348 0.86 0.04 20.31
CA ASP A 348 0.86 0.17 18.85
C ASP A 348 2.23 -0.18 18.24
N VAL A 349 3.33 0.16 18.92
CA VAL A 349 4.69 -0.23 18.51
C VAL A 349 4.82 -1.75 18.50
N GLU A 350 4.46 -2.42 19.59
CA GLU A 350 4.54 -3.89 19.65
C GLU A 350 3.59 -4.56 18.63
N LEU A 351 2.36 -4.04 18.49
CA LEU A 351 1.41 -4.53 17.48
C LEU A 351 1.96 -4.36 16.06
N TYR A 352 2.55 -3.20 15.74
CA TYR A 352 3.07 -2.93 14.40
C TYR A 352 4.29 -3.78 14.08
N GLU A 353 5.19 -4.03 15.06
CA GLU A 353 6.30 -4.96 14.87
C GLU A 353 5.82 -6.38 14.55
N TYR A 354 4.83 -6.87 15.30
CA TYR A 354 4.18 -8.15 15.05
C TYR A 354 3.49 -8.19 13.68
N ALA A 355 2.75 -7.14 13.33
CA ALA A 355 2.03 -7.02 12.07
C ALA A 355 2.98 -6.99 10.87
N ARG A 356 4.08 -6.22 10.96
CA ARG A 356 5.12 -6.12 9.94
C ARG A 356 5.80 -7.46 9.70
N ASP A 357 6.14 -8.18 10.77
CA ASP A 357 6.73 -9.50 10.65
C ASP A 357 5.79 -10.49 9.96
N LEU A 358 4.54 -10.58 10.43
CA LEU A 358 3.51 -11.43 9.82
C LEU A 358 3.26 -11.08 8.35
N PHE A 359 3.18 -9.78 8.02
CA PHE A 359 2.92 -9.31 6.67
C PHE A 359 4.05 -9.67 5.70
N LEU A 360 5.30 -9.43 6.09
CA LEU A 360 6.46 -9.73 5.25
C LEU A 360 6.66 -11.24 5.09
N GLN A 361 6.42 -12.03 6.15
CA GLN A 361 6.41 -13.49 6.04
C GLN A 361 5.29 -14.01 5.13
N ARG A 362 4.06 -13.44 5.22
CA ARG A 362 2.96 -13.76 4.28
C ARG A 362 3.35 -13.49 2.85
N PHE A 363 3.95 -12.33 2.57
CA PHE A 363 4.43 -11.98 1.24
C PHE A 363 5.49 -12.97 0.75
N GLN A 364 6.53 -13.24 1.55
CA GLN A 364 7.57 -14.22 1.20
C GLN A 364 6.99 -15.60 0.92
N TYR A 365 6.12 -16.10 1.80
CA TYR A 365 5.49 -17.40 1.66
C TYR A 365 4.67 -17.50 0.37
N ALA A 366 3.83 -16.50 0.09
CA ALA A 366 3.02 -16.44 -1.14
C ALA A 366 3.89 -16.41 -2.41
N ARG A 367 4.95 -15.57 -2.43
CA ARG A 367 5.92 -15.50 -3.55
C ARG A 367 6.63 -16.82 -3.78
N GLN A 368 7.09 -17.47 -2.71
CA GLN A 368 7.76 -18.78 -2.81
C GLN A 368 6.80 -19.86 -3.32
N LYS A 369 5.56 -19.87 -2.83
CA LYS A 369 4.51 -20.80 -3.27
C LYS A 369 4.20 -20.64 -4.76
N GLU A 370 4.02 -19.40 -5.23
CA GLU A 370 3.77 -19.08 -6.64
C GLU A 370 4.95 -19.52 -7.54
N ARG A 371 6.18 -19.20 -7.14
CA ARG A 371 7.40 -19.64 -7.87
C ARG A 371 7.53 -21.16 -7.92
N ARG A 372 7.23 -21.87 -6.83
CA ARG A 372 7.21 -23.36 -6.80
C ARG A 372 6.17 -23.91 -7.77
N GLN A 373 4.96 -23.36 -7.77
CA GLN A 373 3.89 -23.76 -8.69
C GLN A 373 4.26 -23.48 -10.16
N ALA A 374 4.84 -22.31 -10.46
CA ALA A 374 5.30 -21.98 -11.81
C ALA A 374 6.40 -22.94 -12.30
N ARG A 375 7.37 -23.29 -11.44
CA ARG A 375 8.40 -24.30 -11.76
C ARG A 375 7.78 -25.68 -12.05
N GLN A 376 6.81 -26.11 -11.24
CA GLN A 376 6.11 -27.38 -11.46
C GLN A 376 5.34 -27.38 -12.79
N ARG A 377 4.61 -26.30 -13.11
CA ARG A 377 3.91 -26.16 -14.40
C ARG A 377 4.86 -26.26 -15.59
N ARG A 378 5.99 -25.54 -15.56
CA ARG A 378 7.02 -25.60 -16.61
C ARG A 378 7.63 -27.01 -16.74
N GLN A 379 7.84 -27.72 -15.63
CA GLN A 379 8.32 -29.10 -15.66
C GLN A 379 7.29 -30.06 -16.27
N GLN A 380 6.01 -29.92 -15.92
CA GLN A 380 4.93 -30.73 -16.49
C GLN A 380 4.76 -30.47 -18.00
N GLU A 381 4.84 -29.21 -18.41
CA GLU A 381 4.79 -28.82 -19.83
C GLU A 381 5.98 -29.40 -20.61
N ARG A 382 7.20 -29.30 -20.07
CA ARG A 382 8.40 -29.95 -20.65
C ARG A 382 8.24 -31.47 -20.77
N ARG A 383 7.62 -32.14 -19.78
CA ARG A 383 7.32 -33.57 -19.84
C ARG A 383 6.29 -33.89 -20.93
N ARG A 384 5.21 -33.10 -21.04
CA ARG A 384 4.18 -33.24 -22.09
C ARG A 384 4.74 -33.04 -23.50
N LEU A 385 5.64 -32.08 -23.68
CA LEU A 385 6.32 -31.85 -24.96
C LEU A 385 7.25 -33.02 -25.31
N ARG A 386 8.03 -33.52 -24.34
CA ARG A 386 8.88 -34.72 -24.54
C ARG A 386 8.09 -35.97 -24.89
N SER A 387 6.90 -36.18 -24.31
CA SER A 387 6.05 -37.34 -24.64
C SER A 387 5.35 -37.23 -26.00
N LYS A 388 5.29 -36.03 -26.59
CA LYS A 388 4.71 -35.79 -27.93
C LYS A 388 5.75 -35.86 -29.06
N VAL A 389 7.03 -36.01 -28.75
CA VAL A 389 8.05 -36.29 -29.76
C VAL A 389 7.92 -37.76 -30.15
N PRO A 390 7.60 -38.10 -31.41
CA PRO A 390 7.55 -39.49 -31.86
C PRO A 390 8.91 -40.14 -31.63
N HIS A 391 8.91 -41.38 -31.13
CA HIS A 391 10.14 -42.17 -31.10
C HIS A 391 10.59 -42.34 -32.55
N TRP A 392 11.69 -41.69 -32.95
CA TRP A 392 12.24 -41.83 -34.28
C TRP A 392 12.80 -43.24 -34.42
N THR A 393 11.97 -44.17 -34.88
CA THR A 393 12.37 -45.51 -35.29
C THR A 393 12.72 -45.49 -36.77
N GLY A 394 14.01 -45.47 -37.07
CA GLY A 394 14.56 -45.71 -38.41
C GLY A 394 15.89 -44.98 -38.57
N GLY A 395 17.02 -45.60 -38.87
CA GLY A 395 17.32 -46.98 -39.20
C GLY A 395 18.84 -47.17 -39.18
N ARG A 396 19.28 -48.43 -39.23
CA ARG A 396 20.70 -48.78 -39.45
C ARG A 396 21.21 -48.08 -40.71
N GLY A 397 22.19 -47.19 -40.56
CA GLY A 397 22.87 -46.52 -41.66
C GLY A 397 24.27 -46.11 -41.25
N THR A 398 25.23 -46.98 -41.59
CA THR A 398 26.68 -46.77 -41.78
C THR A 398 27.35 -45.51 -41.20
N LYS A 399 28.31 -45.75 -40.29
CA LYS A 399 29.35 -44.80 -39.86
C LYS A 399 30.13 -44.24 -41.07
N PRO A 400 30.45 -42.93 -41.06
CA PRO A 400 31.69 -42.44 -41.65
C PRO A 400 32.62 -41.93 -40.54
N THR A 401 33.81 -42.51 -40.51
CA THR A 401 35.01 -42.04 -39.84
C THR A 401 35.39 -40.63 -40.31
N LYS A 402 35.75 -39.74 -39.38
CA LYS A 402 36.92 -38.84 -39.51
C LYS A 402 37.25 -38.15 -38.16
N THR A 403 38.52 -38.30 -37.81
CA THR A 403 39.40 -37.80 -36.74
C THR A 403 39.11 -36.45 -36.04
N PRO A 404 39.46 -36.32 -34.74
CA PRO A 404 39.44 -35.06 -34.00
C PRO A 404 40.79 -34.31 -34.05
N PRO A 405 40.82 -32.96 -34.12
CA PRO A 405 41.99 -32.18 -33.76
C PRO A 405 41.98 -31.80 -32.27
N GLN A 406 43.17 -31.90 -31.68
CA GLN A 406 43.53 -31.58 -30.30
C GLN A 406 43.41 -30.08 -30.01
N THR A 407 42.91 -29.72 -28.83
CA THR A 407 43.18 -28.39 -28.24
C THR A 407 43.74 -28.55 -26.84
N ARG A 408 44.94 -28.00 -26.68
CA ARG A 408 45.82 -27.96 -25.51
C ARG A 408 45.13 -27.45 -24.24
N GLN A 409 45.44 -28.14 -23.15
CA GLN A 409 45.18 -27.74 -21.78
C GLN A 409 46.43 -27.02 -21.24
N TYR A 410 46.28 -25.81 -20.71
CA TYR A 410 47.30 -25.16 -19.87
C TYR A 410 46.67 -24.75 -18.55
N LEU A 411 47.24 -25.30 -17.47
CA LEU A 411 47.09 -24.88 -16.07
C LEU A 411 48.13 -23.80 -15.76
N ALA A 412 47.77 -22.78 -14.96
CA ALA A 412 48.50 -22.29 -13.77
C ALA A 412 47.98 -20.89 -13.36
N THR A 413 47.41 -20.64 -12.16
CA THR A 413 48.00 -20.36 -10.82
C THR A 413 48.50 -18.91 -10.59
N ARG A 414 48.13 -18.36 -9.41
CA ARG A 414 48.68 -17.20 -8.63
C ARG A 414 48.17 -15.80 -9.00
N LEU A 415 48.07 -14.79 -8.12
CA LEU A 415 48.11 -14.58 -6.65
C LEU A 415 47.57 -13.14 -6.41
N ALA A 416 47.30 -12.82 -5.14
CA ALA A 416 46.76 -11.55 -4.62
C ALA A 416 47.67 -10.32 -4.82
N GLU A 417 47.07 -9.13 -4.92
CA GLU A 417 47.18 -8.00 -3.95
C GLU A 417 46.49 -6.70 -4.49
N PRO A 418 45.91 -5.83 -3.63
CA PRO A 418 45.33 -4.55 -4.02
C PRO A 418 46.28 -3.37 -3.75
N LYS A 419 46.24 -2.33 -4.59
CA LYS A 419 46.85 -1.02 -4.33
C LYS A 419 45.79 0.05 -4.16
N GLN A 420 45.93 0.81 -3.06
CA GLN A 420 45.31 2.10 -2.80
C GLN A 420 45.90 3.16 -3.73
N ASP A 421 45.13 4.22 -4.02
CA ASP A 421 45.68 5.57 -4.01
C ASP A 421 44.59 6.60 -3.67
N GLU A 422 44.96 7.52 -2.78
CA GLU A 422 44.21 8.69 -2.34
C GLU A 422 44.32 9.83 -3.35
N THR A 423 43.38 10.79 -3.32
CA THR A 423 43.68 12.23 -3.37
C THR A 423 42.40 13.03 -3.14
N GLY A 424 42.42 13.92 -2.15
CA GLY A 424 41.32 14.84 -1.84
C GLY A 424 41.47 16.21 -2.49
N LYS A 425 40.41 17.03 -2.38
CA LYS A 425 40.45 18.40 -1.84
C LYS A 425 39.06 19.03 -1.76
N THR A 426 38.96 19.86 -0.73
CA THR A 426 37.94 20.80 -0.24
C THR A 426 37.40 21.81 -1.26
N LEU A 427 36.21 22.36 -0.97
CA LEU A 427 35.90 23.81 -0.89
C LEU A 427 34.52 24.05 -0.25
N GLU A 428 34.47 25.02 0.67
CA GLU A 428 33.32 25.62 1.36
C GLU A 428 32.61 26.66 0.48
N GLU A 429 31.33 26.95 0.73
CA GLU A 429 30.83 28.34 0.96
C GLU A 429 29.34 28.37 1.34
N ASP A 430 29.04 29.30 2.25
CA ASP A 430 27.77 29.59 2.92
C ASP A 430 26.79 30.42 2.07
N ALA A 431 25.49 30.38 2.42
CA ALA A 431 24.64 31.57 2.49
C ALA A 431 23.28 31.28 3.14
N GLU A 432 23.04 31.94 4.28
CA GLU A 432 21.72 32.22 4.85
C GLU A 432 20.92 33.19 3.96
N VAL A 433 19.57 33.19 4.05
CA VAL A 433 18.75 34.40 4.25
C VAL A 433 17.29 34.02 4.57
N GLU A 434 16.77 34.79 5.52
CA GLU A 434 15.48 34.82 6.22
C GLU A 434 14.23 35.22 5.41
N SER A 435 13.08 34.79 5.97
CA SER A 435 11.77 35.47 6.18
C SER A 435 10.89 35.97 5.00
N ASP A 436 9.75 35.29 4.77
CA ASP A 436 8.34 35.66 5.08
C ASP A 436 7.94 37.16 5.28
N PRO A 437 6.65 37.62 5.25
CA PRO A 437 5.36 36.85 5.31
C PRO A 437 4.08 37.48 4.64
N TRP A 438 2.94 36.76 4.74
CA TRP A 438 1.51 37.20 4.85
C TRP A 438 0.48 36.87 3.73
N TRP A 439 -0.30 35.81 4.01
CA TRP A 439 -1.77 35.51 3.90
C TRP A 439 -2.69 36.06 2.80
N GLU A 440 -3.49 35.17 2.22
CA GLU A 440 -4.97 35.17 2.33
C GLU A 440 -5.58 33.79 1.96
N ASP A 441 -6.78 33.54 2.49
CA ASP A 441 -7.52 32.28 2.63
C ASP A 441 -7.84 31.54 1.32
N ASP A 442 -7.83 30.20 1.34
CA ASP A 442 -8.97 29.39 0.85
C ASP A 442 -8.79 27.87 1.05
N GLU A 443 -9.95 27.22 1.10
CA GLU A 443 -10.29 25.93 1.67
C GLU A 443 -9.74 24.70 0.90
N GLU A 444 -9.45 23.63 1.67
CA GLU A 444 -9.52 22.17 1.38
C GLU A 444 -9.50 21.58 -0.06
N ASN A 445 -8.92 22.24 -1.07
CA ASN A 445 -8.92 21.77 -2.47
C ASN A 445 -7.55 21.33 -3.00
N GLU A 446 -6.45 21.65 -2.33
CA GLU A 446 -5.09 21.43 -2.86
C GLU A 446 -4.55 19.99 -2.78
N THR A 447 -5.38 19.01 -2.41
CA THR A 447 -5.04 17.58 -2.62
C THR A 447 -6.04 16.86 -3.51
N ILE A 448 -6.96 17.62 -4.13
CA ILE A 448 -8.01 17.12 -5.02
C ILE A 448 -7.65 17.41 -6.48
N GLU A 449 -7.14 18.60 -6.82
CA GLU A 449 -6.87 18.95 -8.23
C GLU A 449 -5.70 18.17 -8.84
N ASP A 450 -4.61 17.94 -8.11
CA ASP A 450 -3.44 17.20 -8.61
C ASP A 450 -3.70 15.68 -8.82
N TYR A 451 -4.88 15.19 -8.43
CA TYR A 451 -5.31 13.80 -8.63
C TYR A 451 -6.57 13.66 -9.50
N LEU A 452 -7.26 14.75 -9.83
CA LEU A 452 -8.34 14.74 -10.83
C LEU A 452 -7.77 14.62 -12.23
N ASP A 453 -6.65 15.31 -12.52
CA ASP A 453 -6.03 15.27 -13.86
C ASP A 453 -5.39 13.93 -14.22
N ASN A 454 -5.11 13.06 -13.25
CA ASN A 454 -4.47 11.76 -13.50
C ASN A 454 -5.40 10.54 -13.39
N VAL A 455 -6.70 10.73 -13.09
CA VAL A 455 -7.67 9.62 -13.00
C VAL A 455 -8.91 9.82 -13.89
N GLU A 456 -9.12 11.01 -14.45
CA GLU A 456 -10.21 11.26 -15.41
C GLU A 456 -9.83 11.06 -16.89
N GLN A 457 -8.65 10.51 -17.19
CA GLN A 457 -8.23 10.19 -18.56
C GLN A 457 -8.09 8.70 -18.92
N TRP A 458 -8.71 7.78 -18.18
CA TRP A 458 -8.82 6.37 -18.61
C TRP A 458 -10.15 5.69 -18.26
#